data_AF-F6U379-F1
#
_entry.id   AF-F6U379-F1
#
_cell.length_a   1.000
_cell.length_b   1.000
_cell.length_c   1.000
_cell.angle_alpha   90.00
_cell.angle_beta   90.00
_cell.angle_gamma   90.00
#
_symmetry.space_group_name_H-M   'P 1'
#
loop_
_entity.id
_entity.type
_entity.pdbx_description
1 polymer ?
#
loop_
_entity_poly.entity_id
_entity_poly.type
_entity_poly.pdbx_seq_one_letter_code
_entity_poly.pdbx_strand_id
1 'polypeptide(L)' 'MPPETSCLSCEKEHYCFNGSCIPEELCPCAYEGTYYQNETWTTGKPGNCKECNCSYGNTLCNMPNCEIKPENC' A
#
# COMPACT_ATOMS: atom_id res chain seq x y z
N MET A 1 35.60 16.54 -9.74
CA MET A 1 34.15 16.60 -9.97
C MET A 1 33.56 15.34 -9.37
N PRO A 2 32.69 15.41 -8.36
CA PRO A 2 32.01 14.22 -7.87
C PRO A 2 31.14 13.64 -9.00
N PRO A 3 31.00 12.31 -9.11
CA PRO A 3 30.11 11.71 -10.10
C PRO A 3 28.71 12.24 -9.85
N GLU A 4 28.08 12.78 -10.89
CA GLU A 4 26.66 13.15 -10.83
C GLU A 4 25.91 11.90 -10.40
N THR A 5 25.39 11.89 -9.18
CA THR A 5 24.46 10.87 -8.72
C THR A 5 23.22 11.04 -9.58
N SER A 6 23.19 10.40 -10.76
CA SER A 6 22.03 10.43 -11.64
C SER A 6 20.87 9.87 -10.85
N CYS A 7 19.99 10.75 -10.36
CA CYS A 7 18.71 10.32 -9.84
C CYS A 7 18.04 9.49 -10.93
N LEU A 8 17.63 8.27 -10.58
CA LEU A 8 16.87 7.42 -11.48
C LEU A 8 15.53 8.13 -11.74
N SER A 9 15.42 8.80 -12.89
CA SER A 9 14.15 9.36 -13.34
C SER A 9 13.33 8.24 -13.95
N CYS A 10 12.27 7.84 -13.29
CA CYS A 10 11.32 6.89 -13.85
C CYS A 10 10.54 7.54 -14.99
N GLU A 11 10.12 6.73 -15.96
CA GLU A 11 9.23 7.17 -17.03
C GLU A 11 7.90 7.68 -16.46
N LYS A 12 7.14 8.41 -17.27
CA LYS A 12 5.80 8.86 -16.88
C LYS A 12 4.96 7.64 -16.47
N GLU A 13 4.13 7.79 -15.42
CA GLU A 13 3.30 6.72 -14.84
C GLU A 13 4.10 5.59 -14.16
N HIS A 14 5.40 5.78 -13.93
CA HIS A 14 6.23 4.90 -13.12
C HIS A 14 6.78 5.62 -11.88
N TYR A 15 6.81 4.92 -10.75
CA TYR A 15 7.27 5.41 -9.47
C TYR A 15 8.53 4.67 -9.03
N CYS A 16 9.46 5.38 -8.41
CA CYS A 16 10.67 4.77 -7.87
C CYS A 16 10.35 4.07 -6.54
N PHE A 17 10.44 2.75 -6.51
CA PHE A 17 10.31 1.95 -5.31
C PHE A 17 11.52 1.02 -5.17
N ASN A 18 12.21 1.09 -4.03
CA ASN A 18 13.40 0.30 -3.73
C ASN A 18 14.50 0.36 -4.82
N GLY A 19 14.69 1.53 -5.45
CA GLY A 19 15.68 1.73 -6.50
C GLY A 19 15.31 1.16 -7.88
N SER A 20 14.05 0.71 -8.05
CA SER A 20 13.49 0.27 -9.34
C SER A 20 12.26 1.11 -9.70
N CYS A 21 12.05 1.33 -10.99
CA CYS A 21 10.82 1.97 -11.48
C CYS A 21 9.72 0.93 -11.63
N ILE A 22 8.64 1.09 -10.88
CA ILE A 22 7.45 0.25 -10.96
C ILE A 22 6.30 1.06 -11.56
N PRO A 23 5.40 0.44 -12.33
CA PRO A 23 4.20 1.14 -12.81
C PRO A 23 3.35 1.61 -11.64
N GLU A 24 2.60 2.71 -11.82
CA GLU A 24 1.70 3.28 -10.80
C GLU A 24 0.77 2.24 -10.21
N GLU A 25 0.25 1.34 -11.05
CA GLU A 25 -0.59 0.23 -10.63
C GLU A 25 0.10 -0.55 -9.53
N LEU A 26 1.37 -0.92 -9.65
CA LEU A 26 2.10 -1.73 -8.66
C LEU A 26 2.63 -0.94 -7.47
N CYS A 27 2.32 0.36 -7.37
CA CYS A 27 2.81 1.21 -6.30
C CYS A 27 2.26 0.72 -4.94
N PRO A 28 3.14 0.25 -4.02
CA PRO A 28 2.69 -0.31 -2.77
C PRO A 28 2.25 0.79 -1.81
N CYS A 29 1.29 0.44 -0.96
CA CYS A 29 0.80 1.32 0.08
C CYS A 29 1.56 1.09 1.38
N ALA A 30 1.97 2.17 2.05
CA ALA A 30 2.54 2.09 3.37
C ALA A 30 1.46 2.32 4.44
N TYR A 31 1.19 1.30 5.28
CA TYR A 31 0.25 1.40 6.38
C TYR A 31 0.86 0.78 7.65
N GLU A 32 0.91 1.56 8.75
CA GLU A 32 1.46 1.13 10.04
C GLU A 32 2.86 0.47 9.94
N GLY A 33 3.70 0.94 9.01
CA GLY A 33 5.05 0.39 8.78
C GLY A 33 5.11 -0.88 7.93
N THR A 34 3.98 -1.35 7.41
CA THR A 34 3.89 -2.48 6.47
C THR A 34 3.57 -1.97 5.06
N TYR A 35 4.15 -2.62 4.05
CA TYR A 35 3.85 -2.35 2.64
C TYR A 35 2.85 -3.38 2.10
N TYR A 36 1.76 -2.90 1.51
CA TYR A 36 0.70 -3.71 0.90
C TYR A 36 0.70 -3.53 -0.61
N GLN A 37 0.55 -4.61 -1.36
CA GLN A 37 0.61 -4.57 -2.84
C GLN A 37 -0.77 -4.81 -3.43
N ASN A 38 -1.46 -3.74 -3.87
CA ASN A 38 -2.73 -3.83 -4.60
C ASN A 38 -3.74 -4.83 -4.03
N GLU A 39 -3.85 -4.85 -2.72
CA GLU A 39 -4.65 -5.84 -2.01
C GLU A 39 -5.61 -5.17 -1.04
N THR A 40 -6.66 -5.90 -0.72
CA THR A 40 -7.55 -5.57 0.39
C THR A 40 -7.13 -6.41 1.59
N TRP A 41 -6.91 -5.77 2.74
CA TRP A 41 -6.59 -6.43 3.99
C TRP A 41 -7.45 -5.90 5.13
N THR A 42 -7.63 -6.73 6.15
CA THR A 42 -8.30 -6.34 7.39
C THR A 42 -7.25 -6.09 8.47
N THR A 43 -7.34 -4.96 9.15
CA THR A 43 -6.47 -4.59 10.27
C THR A 43 -7.30 -4.11 11.46
N GLY A 44 -6.70 -4.07 12.65
CA GLY A 44 -7.36 -3.62 13.87
C GLY A 44 -7.64 -4.75 14.86
N LYS A 45 -8.52 -4.47 15.82
CA LYS A 45 -8.86 -5.38 16.93
C LYS A 45 -10.29 -5.90 16.78
N PRO A 46 -10.64 -7.05 17.38
CA PRO A 46 -12.03 -7.49 17.49
C PRO A 46 -12.90 -6.37 18.08
N GLY A 47 -13.97 -5.98 17.37
CA GLY A 47 -14.85 -4.86 17.74
C GLY A 47 -14.41 -3.47 17.23
N ASN A 48 -13.24 -3.35 16.60
CA ASN A 48 -12.77 -2.15 15.90
C ASN A 48 -11.87 -2.56 14.74
N CYS A 49 -12.44 -3.32 13.81
CA CYS A 49 -11.75 -3.76 12.61
C CYS A 49 -11.94 -2.73 11.48
N LYS A 50 -10.93 -2.63 10.62
CA LYS A 50 -10.91 -1.77 9.44
C LYS A 50 -10.57 -2.63 8.24
N GLU A 51 -11.34 -2.46 7.17
CA GLU A 51 -11.00 -3.02 5.87
C GLU A 51 -10.27 -1.93 5.09
N CYS A 52 -9.04 -2.21 4.72
CA CYS A 52 -8.18 -1.30 3.98
C CYS A 52 -7.94 -1.88 2.59
N ASN A 53 -8.03 -1.02 1.58
CA ASN A 53 -7.64 -1.34 0.23
C ASN A 53 -6.44 -0.47 -0.17
N CYS A 54 -5.46 -1.10 -0.80
CA CYS A 54 -4.38 -0.41 -1.49
C CYS A 54 -4.68 -0.43 -2.99
N SER A 55 -4.67 0.74 -3.62
CA SER A 55 -4.72 0.87 -5.07
C SER A 55 -3.91 2.10 -5.49
N TYR A 56 -3.00 1.96 -6.46
CA TYR A 56 -2.21 3.06 -7.01
C TYR A 56 -1.44 3.85 -5.93
N GLY A 57 -0.86 3.15 -4.94
CA GLY A 57 -0.17 3.77 -3.80
C GLY A 57 -1.09 4.51 -2.82
N ASN A 58 -2.41 4.50 -3.03
CA ASN A 58 -3.38 5.11 -2.16
C ASN A 58 -4.01 4.08 -1.23
N THR A 59 -4.01 4.37 0.07
CA THR A 59 -4.64 3.52 1.08
C THR A 59 -5.99 4.09 1.47
N LEU A 60 -7.04 3.31 1.22
CA LEU A 60 -8.39 3.64 1.66
C LEU A 60 -8.83 2.63 2.71
N CYS A 61 -8.87 3.08 3.97
CA CYS A 61 -9.38 2.28 5.08
C CYS A 61 -10.80 2.70 5.42
N ASN A 62 -11.76 1.82 5.15
CA ASN A 62 -13.11 1.98 5.63
C ASN A 62 -13.25 1.30 6.99
N MET A 63 -14.08 1.87 7.86
CA MET A 63 -14.60 1.15 9.02
C MET A 63 -15.82 0.37 8.52
N PRO A 64 -15.70 -0.91 8.12
CA PRO A 64 -16.88 -1.72 7.97
C PRO A 64 -17.61 -1.71 9.33
N ASN A 65 -18.93 -1.72 9.31
CA ASN A 65 -19.66 -2.33 10.41
C ASN A 65 -19.15 -3.77 10.43
N CYS A 66 -18.15 -4.04 11.25
CA CYS A 66 -17.50 -5.33 11.35
C CYS A 66 -18.50 -6.28 11.99
N GLU A 67 -19.49 -6.73 11.21
CA GLU A 67 -20.32 -7.85 11.58
C GLU A 67 -19.35 -9.01 11.74
N ILE A 68 -19.15 -9.41 13.00
CA ILE A 68 -18.34 -10.54 13.38
C ILE A 68 -18.90 -11.73 12.59
N LYS A 69 -18.27 -12.08 11.46
CA LYS A 69 -18.53 -13.36 10.82
C LYS A 69 -17.84 -14.41 11.69
N PRO A 70 -18.58 -15.32 12.32
CA PRO A 70 -18.06 -16.23 13.35
C PRO A 70 -17.11 -17.32 12.82
N GLU A 71 -16.56 -17.18 11.62
CA GLU A 71 -15.85 -18.25 10.91
C GLU A 71 -14.33 -18.23 11.12
N ASN A 72 -13.78 -17.28 11.89
CA ASN A 72 -12.32 -17.20 12.14
C ASN A 72 -11.94 -16.74 13.57
N CYS A 73 -12.63 -17.23 14.60
CA CYS A 73 -12.08 -17.20 15.98
C CYS A 73 -11.33 -18.51 16.28
#